data_AF-A0A846MY00-F1
#
_entry.id   AF-A0A846MY00-F1
#
_cell.length_a   1.000
_cell.length_b   1.000
_cell.length_c   1.000
_cell.angle_alpha   90.00
_cell.angle_beta   90.00
_cell.angle_gamma   90.00
#
_symmetry.space_group_name_H-M   'P 1'
#
loop_
_entity.id
_entity.type
_entity.pdbx_description
1 polymer ?
#
loop_
_entity_poly.entity_id
_entity_poly.type
_entity_poly.pdbx_seq_one_letter_code
_entity_poly.pdbx_strand_id
1 'polypeptide(L)'
;MRYSSRIFLYGPILIVAILFAAAGVHWWQRANVWSARLEAANGHEIMPGVHFHFATKKISGFPFGLDTVLSDVRLSVQTEAGETIWQTEKFALHGLTYGRDETIFEAAGKQRLTWGGQHLNFAIGALHGSAILRKGGLQRADIDLIGFGSTAFTAKRLQFHAQRQEGSILLLTEAEGLASKRSCVKDVHDRYAAVMEKAALIVPLLAGDASYGQTLQRWRQAGGFIKPQSTSPLAALRAEDATDVGALARSYCP
;
A
#
# COMPACT_ATOMS: atom_id res chain seq x y z
N MET A 1 29.70 -44.85 -40.85
CA MET A 1 29.92 -43.45 -40.43
C MET A 1 29.79 -43.38 -38.91
N ARG A 2 30.88 -43.07 -38.19
CA ARG A 2 30.83 -42.87 -36.73
C ARG A 2 30.30 -41.46 -36.47
N TYR A 3 29.00 -41.33 -36.21
CA TYR A 3 28.44 -40.07 -35.71
C TYR A 3 29.17 -39.69 -34.41
N SER A 4 29.63 -38.44 -34.31
CA SER A 4 30.33 -37.93 -33.13
C SER A 4 29.36 -37.89 -31.94
N SER A 5 29.41 -38.92 -31.09
CA SER A 5 28.57 -39.05 -29.87
C SER A 5 28.70 -37.86 -28.91
N ARG A 6 29.77 -37.08 -29.05
CA ARG A 6 30.03 -35.88 -28.26
C ARG A 6 29.02 -34.76 -28.51
N ILE A 7 28.48 -34.62 -29.73
CA ILE A 7 27.47 -33.58 -30.00
C ILE A 7 26.15 -33.92 -29.29
N PHE A 8 25.77 -35.19 -29.25
CA PHE A 8 24.58 -35.63 -28.52
C PHE A 8 24.76 -35.55 -26.99
N LEU A 9 26.00 -35.67 -26.49
CA LEU A 9 26.31 -35.55 -25.07
C LEU A 9 26.40 -34.08 -24.62
N TYR A 10 27.11 -33.22 -25.36
CA TYR A 10 27.37 -31.82 -24.97
C TYR A 10 26.35 -30.82 -25.53
N GLY A 11 25.66 -31.16 -26.62
CA GLY A 11 24.64 -30.30 -27.23
C GLY A 11 23.54 -29.90 -26.25
N PRO A 12 22.91 -30.84 -25.53
CA PRO A 12 21.92 -30.51 -24.50
C PRO A 12 22.49 -29.63 -23.38
N ILE A 13 23.72 -29.89 -22.92
CA ILE A 13 24.38 -29.08 -21.87
C ILE A 13 24.59 -27.65 -22.36
N LEU A 14 25.06 -27.46 -23.59
CA LEU A 14 25.24 -26.15 -24.18
C LEU A 14 23.91 -25.40 -24.33
N ILE A 15 22.85 -26.08 -24.79
CA ILE A 15 21.51 -25.48 -24.89
C ILE A 15 21.03 -25.01 -23.52
N VAL A 16 21.14 -25.86 -22.49
CA VAL A 16 20.76 -25.51 -21.12
C VAL A 16 21.59 -24.32 -20.62
N ALA A 17 22.90 -24.29 -20.86
CA ALA A 17 23.75 -23.17 -20.49
C ALA A 17 23.34 -21.86 -21.20
N ILE A 18 23.00 -21.91 -22.48
CA ILE A 18 22.50 -20.76 -23.24
C ILE A 18 21.17 -20.27 -22.65
N LEU A 19 20.26 -21.18 -22.29
CA LEU A 19 18.99 -20.82 -21.65
C LEU A 19 19.20 -20.14 -20.29
N PHE A 20 20.12 -20.65 -19.46
CA PHE A 20 20.48 -20.01 -18.20
C PHE A 20 21.09 -18.62 -18.41
N ALA A 21 21.99 -18.47 -19.38
CA ALA A 21 22.58 -17.18 -19.72
C ALA A 21 21.53 -16.17 -20.21
N ALA A 22 20.64 -16.59 -21.11
CA ALA A 22 19.55 -15.76 -21.61
C ALA A 22 18.57 -15.35 -20.50
N ALA A 23 18.19 -16.29 -19.62
CA ALA A 23 17.37 -16.00 -18.45
C ALA A 23 18.07 -15.02 -17.50
N GLY A 24 19.37 -15.21 -17.24
CA GLY A 24 20.18 -14.30 -16.42
C GLY A 24 20.20 -12.87 -16.98
N VAL A 25 20.44 -12.71 -18.28
CA VAL A 25 20.42 -11.41 -18.96
C VAL A 25 19.05 -10.75 -18.87
N HIS A 26 17.97 -11.50 -19.13
CA HIS A 26 16.61 -11.00 -19.04
C HIS A 26 16.29 -10.45 -17.64
N TRP A 27 16.62 -11.21 -16.60
CA TRP A 27 16.38 -10.81 -15.22
C TRP A 27 17.22 -9.63 -14.77
N TRP A 28 18.49 -9.59 -15.19
CA TRP A 28 19.35 -8.44 -14.94
C TRP A 28 18.76 -7.15 -15.55
N GLN A 29 18.25 -7.21 -16.78
CA GLN A 29 17.56 -6.08 -17.41
C GLN A 29 16.31 -5.65 -16.63
N ARG A 30 15.47 -6.61 -16.20
CA ARG A 30 14.28 -6.32 -15.39
C ARG A 30 14.61 -5.66 -14.06
N ALA A 31 15.63 -6.16 -13.35
CA ALA A 31 16.11 -5.58 -12.11
C ALA A 31 16.68 -4.17 -12.32
N ASN A 32 17.40 -3.92 -13.41
CA ASN A 32 17.93 -2.60 -13.74
C ASN A 32 16.81 -1.59 -14.03
N VAL A 33 15.81 -1.97 -14.83
CA VAL A 33 14.64 -1.11 -15.12
C VAL A 33 13.88 -0.79 -13.84
N TRP A 34 13.66 -1.78 -12.97
CA TRP A 34 13.01 -1.58 -11.68
C TRP A 34 13.83 -0.69 -10.74
N SER A 35 15.15 -0.92 -10.68
CA SER A 35 16.08 -0.10 -9.92
C SER A 35 16.02 1.37 -10.37
N ALA A 36 16.09 1.61 -11.68
CA ALA A 36 16.02 2.96 -12.25
C ALA A 36 14.69 3.65 -11.94
N ARG A 37 13.56 2.93 -11.97
CA ARG A 37 12.25 3.47 -11.56
C ARG A 37 12.23 3.91 -10.10
N LEU A 38 12.80 3.10 -9.21
CA LEU A 38 12.88 3.44 -7.78
C LEU A 38 13.82 4.62 -7.53
N GLU A 39 14.96 4.71 -8.23
CA GLU A 39 15.83 5.89 -8.11
C GLU A 39 15.16 7.16 -8.63
N ALA A 40 14.45 7.06 -9.77
CA ALA A 40 13.70 8.20 -10.31
C ALA A 40 12.58 8.67 -9.37
N ALA A 41 12.00 7.75 -8.58
CA ALA A 41 11.01 8.06 -7.56
C ALA A 41 11.62 8.64 -6.27
N ASN A 42 12.89 8.32 -5.96
CA ASN A 42 13.50 8.65 -4.68
C ASN A 42 13.79 10.15 -4.55
N GLY A 43 13.21 10.80 -3.53
CA GLY A 43 13.34 12.23 -3.30
C GLY A 43 12.55 13.11 -4.28
N HIS A 44 11.77 12.50 -5.18
CA HIS A 44 11.01 13.20 -6.19
C HIS A 44 9.50 13.04 -5.95
N GLU A 45 8.73 13.91 -6.61
CA GLU A 45 7.28 13.83 -6.65
C GLU A 45 6.85 12.70 -7.59
N ILE A 46 6.22 11.64 -7.05
CA ILE A 46 5.81 10.45 -7.82
C ILE A 46 4.40 10.55 -8.40
N MET A 47 3.60 11.45 -7.85
CA MET A 47 2.30 11.91 -8.37
C MET A 47 2.03 13.30 -7.75
N PRO A 48 1.14 14.12 -8.33
CA PRO A 48 0.94 15.48 -7.84
C PRO A 48 0.59 15.54 -6.35
N GLY A 49 1.49 16.14 -5.56
CA GLY A 49 1.43 16.28 -4.11
C GLY A 49 1.99 15.09 -3.32
N VAL A 50 2.60 14.07 -3.95
CA VAL A 50 3.11 12.89 -3.24
C VAL A 50 4.59 12.70 -3.48
N HIS A 51 5.36 12.68 -2.40
CA HIS A 51 6.79 12.44 -2.44
C HIS A 51 7.13 11.09 -1.82
N PHE A 52 8.08 10.40 -2.44
CA PHE A 52 8.58 9.13 -1.97
C PHE A 52 10.09 9.23 -1.76
N HIS A 53 10.58 8.76 -0.61
CA HIS A 53 12.00 8.78 -0.29
C HIS A 53 12.41 7.51 0.45
N PHE A 54 13.63 7.05 0.22
CA PHE A 54 14.29 5.97 0.96
C PHE A 54 15.80 6.21 1.04
N ALA A 55 16.44 5.72 2.10
CA ALA A 55 17.88 5.88 2.30
C ALA A 55 18.70 4.86 1.50
N THR A 56 18.31 3.58 1.55
CA THR A 56 18.97 2.51 0.81
C THR A 56 17.97 1.54 0.19
N LYS A 57 18.42 0.84 -0.85
CA LYS A 57 17.64 -0.12 -1.63
C LYS A 57 18.44 -1.39 -1.87
N LYS A 58 17.80 -2.55 -1.71
CA LYS A 58 18.32 -3.86 -2.09
C LYS A 58 17.29 -4.56 -2.98
N ILE A 59 17.70 -5.05 -4.15
CA ILE A 59 16.84 -5.80 -5.07
C ILE A 59 17.37 -7.25 -5.17
N SER A 60 16.47 -8.23 -5.06
CA SER A 60 16.73 -9.68 -5.15
C SER A 60 15.51 -10.41 -5.75
N GLY A 61 15.46 -11.74 -5.65
CA GLY A 61 14.29 -12.54 -6.07
C GLY A 61 14.46 -13.37 -7.35
N PHE A 62 15.66 -13.38 -7.95
CA PHE A 62 15.93 -14.22 -9.11
C PHE A 62 15.71 -15.73 -8.82
N PRO A 63 15.10 -16.50 -9.73
CA PRO A 63 14.42 -16.14 -10.98
C PRO A 63 12.89 -16.05 -10.87
N PHE A 64 12.34 -15.84 -9.68
CA PHE A 64 10.91 -16.02 -9.42
C PHE A 64 10.15 -14.72 -9.11
N GLY A 65 10.85 -13.62 -8.81
CA GLY A 65 10.25 -12.33 -8.51
C GLY A 65 11.25 -11.19 -8.43
N LEU A 66 10.72 -9.98 -8.22
CA LEU A 66 11.51 -8.81 -7.84
C LEU A 66 11.18 -8.47 -6.39
N ASP A 67 12.07 -8.89 -5.48
CA ASP A 67 11.99 -8.57 -4.06
C ASP A 67 12.85 -7.34 -3.81
N THR A 68 12.24 -6.23 -3.42
CA THR A 68 12.96 -5.01 -3.07
C THR A 68 12.80 -4.74 -1.59
N VAL A 69 13.90 -4.50 -0.89
CA VAL A 69 13.88 -4.00 0.48
C VAL A 69 14.45 -2.59 0.48
N LEU A 70 13.66 -1.66 0.99
CA LEU A 70 14.01 -0.26 1.22
C LEU A 70 14.18 -0.01 2.72
N SER A 71 15.03 0.96 3.04
CA SER A 71 15.26 1.42 4.42
C SER A 71 14.94 2.89 4.55
N ASP A 72 14.50 3.28 5.75
CA ASP A 72 14.12 4.66 6.09
C ASP A 72 13.16 5.27 5.07
N VAL A 73 12.12 4.51 4.75
CA VAL A 73 11.10 4.94 3.79
C VAL A 73 10.29 6.07 4.40
N ARG A 74 10.11 7.12 3.61
CA ARG A 74 9.21 8.24 3.87
C ARG A 74 8.28 8.41 2.67
N LEU A 75 6.98 8.29 2.91
CA LEU A 75 5.94 8.68 1.97
C LEU A 75 5.29 9.95 2.51
N SER A 76 5.23 11.01 1.72
CA SER A 76 4.49 12.21 2.10
C SER A 76 3.45 12.59 1.06
N VAL A 77 2.33 13.14 1.55
CA VAL A 77 1.17 13.53 0.75
C VAL A 77 0.75 14.93 1.18
N GLN A 78 0.69 15.87 0.25
CA GLN A 78 0.19 17.21 0.44
C GLN A 78 -1.34 17.16 0.53
N THR A 79 -1.88 17.64 1.66
CA THR A 79 -3.32 17.71 1.92
C THR A 79 -3.74 19.14 2.26
N GLU A 80 -5.04 19.41 2.30
CA GLU A 80 -5.57 20.73 2.73
C GLU A 80 -5.14 21.10 4.16
N ALA A 81 -4.93 20.10 5.03
CA ALA A 81 -4.48 20.28 6.41
C ALA A 81 -2.95 20.33 6.57
N GLY A 82 -2.19 20.35 5.47
CA GLY A 82 -0.73 20.28 5.45
C GLY A 82 -0.19 18.92 5.01
N GLU A 83 1.12 18.74 5.12
CA GLU A 83 1.79 17.50 4.72
C GLU A 83 1.45 16.36 5.69
N THR A 84 0.91 15.27 5.14
CA THR A 84 0.80 13.98 5.84
C THR A 84 2.01 13.13 5.51
N ILE A 85 2.73 12.64 6.51
CA ILE A 85 3.97 11.88 6.35
C ILE A 85 3.84 10.53 7.05
N TRP A 86 4.07 9.45 6.31
CA TRP A 86 4.27 8.11 6.86
C TRP A 86 5.74 7.71 6.73
N GLN A 87 6.31 7.12 7.79
CA GLN A 87 7.70 6.67 7.85
C GLN A 87 7.80 5.25 8.43
N THR A 88 8.70 4.44 7.87
CA THR A 88 9.05 3.11 8.35
C THR A 88 10.54 2.83 8.20
N GLU A 89 11.13 2.11 9.17
CA GLU A 89 12.56 1.72 9.14
C GLU A 89 12.86 0.76 7.99
N LYS A 90 11.92 -0.15 7.68
CA LYS A 90 12.04 -1.16 6.63
C LYS A 90 10.73 -1.29 5.88
N PHE A 91 10.86 -1.44 4.56
CA PHE A 91 9.74 -1.63 3.66
C PHE A 91 10.14 -2.61 2.56
N ALA A 92 9.34 -3.64 2.32
CA ALA A 92 9.55 -4.57 1.24
C ALA A 92 8.49 -4.40 0.14
N LEU A 93 8.90 -4.61 -1.10
CA LEU A 93 8.07 -4.61 -2.29
C LEU A 93 8.31 -5.92 -3.01
N HIS A 94 7.25 -6.66 -3.28
CA HIS A 94 7.31 -7.90 -4.04
C HIS A 94 6.53 -7.73 -5.33
N GLY A 95 7.25 -7.68 -6.44
CA GLY A 95 6.67 -7.73 -7.78
C GLY A 95 6.60 -9.18 -8.24
N LEU A 96 5.39 -9.72 -8.38
CA LEU A 96 5.17 -11.05 -8.95
C LEU A 96 5.35 -10.98 -10.47
N THR A 97 6.35 -11.68 -11.01
CA THR A 97 6.61 -11.70 -12.46
C THR A 97 5.75 -12.72 -13.21
N TYR A 98 5.05 -13.58 -12.48
CA TYR A 98 4.15 -14.59 -13.01
C TYR A 98 2.80 -14.46 -12.34
N GLY A 99 1.71 -14.40 -13.12
CA GLY A 99 0.35 -14.30 -12.62
C GLY A 99 -0.27 -12.91 -12.83
N ARG A 100 -1.07 -12.47 -11.85
CA ARG A 100 -1.77 -11.18 -11.90
C ARG A 100 -0.76 -10.05 -11.70
N ASP A 101 -1.00 -8.91 -12.35
CA ASP A 101 -0.26 -7.66 -12.10
C ASP A 101 -0.61 -7.14 -10.70
N GLU A 102 0.09 -7.71 -9.73
CA GLU A 102 -0.11 -7.54 -8.31
C GLU A 102 1.22 -7.20 -7.66
N THR A 103 1.21 -6.10 -6.92
CA THR A 103 2.34 -5.69 -6.09
C THR A 103 1.96 -5.88 -4.65
N ILE A 104 2.80 -6.61 -3.92
CA ILE A 104 2.66 -6.80 -2.47
C ILE A 104 3.64 -5.85 -1.78
N PHE A 105 3.14 -5.14 -0.79
CA PHE A 105 3.88 -4.17 0.02
C PHE A 105 3.97 -4.74 1.43
N GLU A 106 5.16 -4.75 2.03
CA GLU A 106 5.32 -5.18 3.42
C GLU A 106 6.07 -4.16 4.26
N ALA A 107 5.64 -3.98 5.50
CA ALA A 107 6.38 -3.20 6.49
C ALA A 107 6.25 -3.87 7.85
N ALA A 108 7.24 -3.71 8.72
CA ALA A 108 7.17 -4.22 10.08
C ALA A 108 7.97 -3.34 11.02
N GLY A 109 7.76 -3.49 12.33
CA GLY A 109 8.50 -2.75 13.34
C GLY A 109 7.96 -1.34 13.53
N LYS A 110 8.87 -0.40 13.84
CA LYS A 110 8.51 0.96 14.25
C LYS A 110 8.14 1.83 13.05
N GLN A 111 7.07 2.57 13.22
CA GLN A 111 6.53 3.48 12.21
C GLN A 111 6.08 4.78 12.86
N ARG A 112 6.03 5.81 12.02
CA ARG A 112 5.53 7.13 12.40
C ARG A 112 4.59 7.64 11.34
N LEU A 113 3.41 8.09 11.77
CA LEU A 113 2.50 8.88 10.96
C LEU A 113 2.47 10.30 11.50
N THR A 114 2.52 11.31 10.65
CA THR A 114 2.40 12.73 10.99
C THR A 114 1.34 13.34 10.08
N TRP A 115 0.39 14.12 10.61
CA TRP A 115 -0.66 14.78 9.83
C TRP A 115 -1.16 16.01 10.58
N GLY A 116 -1.38 17.14 9.91
CA GLY A 116 -1.95 18.34 10.53
C GLY A 116 -1.25 18.80 11.83
N GLY A 117 0.07 18.63 11.92
CA GLY A 117 0.86 18.92 13.14
C GLY A 117 0.78 17.85 14.24
N GLN A 118 -0.09 16.86 14.10
CA GLN A 118 -0.19 15.70 14.98
C GLN A 118 0.76 14.60 14.52
N HIS A 119 1.12 13.70 15.44
CA HIS A 119 1.90 12.51 15.10
C HIS A 119 1.50 11.29 15.94
N LEU A 120 1.68 10.11 15.36
CA LEU A 120 1.47 8.82 15.98
C LEU A 120 2.69 7.96 15.73
N ASN A 121 3.39 7.62 16.81
CA ASN A 121 4.39 6.56 16.77
C ASN A 121 3.68 5.24 17.10
N PHE A 122 3.91 4.23 16.27
CA PHE A 122 3.32 2.92 16.44
C PHE A 122 4.29 1.83 16.00
N ALA A 123 4.02 0.61 16.42
CA ALA A 123 4.69 -0.57 15.94
C ALA A 123 3.64 -1.56 15.44
N ILE A 124 4.01 -2.34 14.43
CA ILE A 124 3.21 -3.44 13.92
C ILE A 124 4.04 -4.71 13.84
N GLY A 125 3.39 -5.85 14.01
CA GLY A 125 3.99 -7.15 13.72
C GLY A 125 4.22 -7.32 12.21
N ALA A 126 3.21 -7.00 11.41
CA ALA A 126 3.29 -6.98 9.96
C ALA A 126 2.28 -5.99 9.35
N LEU A 127 2.66 -5.34 8.25
CA LEU A 127 1.78 -4.68 7.29
C LEU A 127 1.86 -5.48 6.02
N HIS A 128 0.72 -5.84 5.46
CA HIS A 128 0.60 -6.35 4.11
C HIS A 128 -0.32 -5.42 3.34
N GLY A 129 0.25 -4.75 2.34
CA GLY A 129 -0.50 -4.02 1.33
C GLY A 129 -0.55 -4.84 0.05
N SER A 130 -1.64 -4.78 -0.69
CA SER A 130 -1.67 -5.25 -2.07
C SER A 130 -2.44 -4.28 -2.95
N ALA A 131 -2.03 -4.20 -4.20
CA ALA A 131 -2.72 -3.42 -5.22
C ALA A 131 -2.84 -4.24 -6.50
N ILE A 132 -4.03 -4.24 -7.09
CA ILE A 132 -4.30 -4.85 -8.39
C ILE A 132 -4.63 -3.73 -9.37
N LEU A 133 -3.89 -3.68 -10.47
CA LEU A 133 -4.11 -2.76 -11.56
C LEU A 133 -4.88 -3.46 -12.70
N ARG A 134 -5.85 -2.77 -13.32
CA ARG A 134 -6.56 -3.28 -14.51
C ARG A 134 -6.93 -2.14 -15.44
N LYS A 135 -6.71 -2.30 -16.75
CA LYS A 135 -6.99 -1.28 -17.78
C LYS A 135 -6.39 0.10 -17.44
N GLY A 136 -5.16 0.12 -16.92
CA GLY A 136 -4.43 1.36 -16.62
C GLY A 136 -4.86 2.10 -15.34
N GLY A 137 -5.60 1.46 -14.43
CA GLY A 137 -5.92 2.07 -13.13
C GLY A 137 -6.09 1.07 -11.99
N LEU A 138 -6.12 1.58 -10.76
CA LEU A 138 -6.33 0.78 -9.55
C LEU A 138 -7.73 0.14 -9.56
N GLN A 139 -7.76 -1.20 -9.52
CA GLN A 139 -8.98 -2.00 -9.45
C GLN A 139 -9.30 -2.42 -8.01
N ARG A 140 -8.26 -2.72 -7.24
CA ARG A 140 -8.37 -3.11 -5.83
C ARG A 140 -7.13 -2.67 -5.07
N ALA A 141 -7.32 -2.20 -3.85
CA ALA A 141 -6.27 -1.91 -2.89
C ALA A 141 -6.67 -2.54 -1.56
N ASP A 142 -5.75 -3.25 -0.93
CA ASP A 142 -5.93 -3.83 0.40
C ASP A 142 -4.75 -3.41 1.28
N ILE A 143 -5.01 -3.10 2.54
CA ILE A 143 -4.01 -2.87 3.57
C ILE A 143 -4.45 -3.66 4.80
N ASP A 144 -3.54 -4.43 5.35
CA ASP A 144 -3.75 -5.26 6.53
C ASP A 144 -2.60 -5.05 7.51
N LEU A 145 -2.92 -4.52 8.69
CA LEU A 145 -1.97 -4.30 9.78
C LEU A 145 -2.24 -5.33 10.87
N ILE A 146 -1.24 -6.15 11.19
CA ILE A 146 -1.34 -7.21 12.19
C ILE A 146 -0.47 -6.84 13.40
N GLY A 147 -1.05 -6.94 14.59
CA GLY A 147 -0.38 -6.64 15.85
C GLY A 147 -0.04 -5.16 16.00
N PHE A 148 -1.02 -4.27 15.77
CA PHE A 148 -0.84 -2.83 15.89
C PHE A 148 -0.75 -2.41 17.36
N GLY A 149 0.27 -1.62 17.69
CA GLY A 149 0.45 -1.04 19.02
C GLY A 149 0.95 0.39 18.96
N SER A 150 0.22 1.31 19.60
CA SER A 150 0.63 2.69 19.82
C SER A 150 0.54 3.07 21.31
N THR A 151 0.82 4.33 21.65
CA THR A 151 0.57 4.87 23.00
C THR A 151 -0.91 5.15 23.26
N ALA A 152 -1.73 5.29 22.22
CA ALA A 152 -3.15 5.61 22.34
C ALA A 152 -4.02 4.35 22.38
N PHE A 153 -3.78 3.39 21.48
CA PHE A 153 -4.56 2.16 21.37
C PHE A 153 -3.71 1.00 20.79
N THR A 154 -4.24 -0.20 20.93
CA THR A 154 -3.75 -1.44 20.32
C THR A 154 -4.85 -2.09 19.49
N ALA A 155 -4.48 -2.87 18.48
CA ALA A 155 -5.41 -3.72 17.75
C ALA A 155 -4.70 -5.03 17.35
N LYS A 156 -5.43 -6.14 17.38
CA LYS A 156 -4.93 -7.42 16.84
C LYS A 156 -4.78 -7.32 15.33
N ARG A 157 -5.75 -6.68 14.67
CA ARG A 157 -5.75 -6.48 13.23
C ARG A 157 -6.48 -5.19 12.84
N LEU A 158 -5.97 -4.46 11.85
CA LEU A 158 -6.66 -3.34 11.20
C LEU A 158 -6.61 -3.56 9.70
N GLN A 159 -7.76 -3.52 9.04
CA GLN A 159 -7.86 -3.78 7.62
C GLN A 159 -8.55 -2.63 6.90
N PHE A 160 -8.07 -2.33 5.72
CA PHE A 160 -8.71 -1.43 4.76
C PHE A 160 -8.75 -2.11 3.41
N HIS A 161 -9.91 -2.10 2.78
CA HIS A 161 -10.12 -2.64 1.45
C HIS A 161 -10.85 -1.59 0.61
N ALA A 162 -10.32 -1.33 -0.58
CA ALA A 162 -10.94 -0.51 -1.60
C ALA A 162 -11.08 -1.32 -2.88
N GLN A 163 -12.29 -1.37 -3.45
CA GLN A 163 -12.54 -2.09 -4.69
C GLN A 163 -13.36 -1.22 -5.65
N ARG A 164 -12.84 -1.03 -6.85
CA ARG A 164 -13.56 -0.33 -7.92
C ARG A 164 -14.70 -1.20 -8.46
N GLN A 165 -15.87 -0.60 -8.57
CA GLN A 165 -17.06 -1.15 -9.22
C GLN A 165 -17.47 -0.25 -10.39
N GLU A 166 -18.55 -0.60 -11.09
CA GLU A 166 -19.09 0.25 -12.15
C GLU A 166 -19.67 1.54 -11.55
N GLY A 167 -19.00 2.67 -11.79
CA GLY A 167 -19.42 3.99 -11.30
C GLY A 167 -19.12 4.30 -9.83
N SER A 168 -18.64 3.35 -9.04
CA SER A 168 -18.40 3.52 -7.59
C SER A 168 -17.12 2.82 -7.10
N ILE A 169 -16.72 3.10 -5.85
CA ILE A 169 -15.69 2.35 -5.11
C ILE A 169 -16.32 1.86 -3.81
N LEU A 170 -16.27 0.56 -3.58
CA LEU A 170 -16.60 -0.04 -2.29
C LEU A 170 -15.39 0.11 -1.36
N LEU A 171 -15.63 0.66 -0.19
CA LEU A 171 -14.67 0.81 0.90
C LEU A 171 -15.12 -0.10 2.06
N LEU A 172 -14.19 -0.82 2.64
CA LEU A 172 -14.41 -1.63 3.83
C LEU A 172 -13.24 -1.42 4.78
N THR A 173 -13.54 -1.11 6.02
CA THR A 173 -12.57 -1.10 7.12
C THR A 173 -12.99 -2.06 8.20
N GLU A 174 -12.04 -2.79 8.75
CA GLU A 174 -12.26 -3.73 9.84
C GLU A 174 -11.20 -3.50 10.92
N ALA A 175 -11.62 -3.51 12.17
CA ALA A 175 -10.74 -3.45 13.33
C ALA A 175 -11.05 -4.64 14.23
N GLU A 176 -10.05 -5.45 14.52
CA GLU A 176 -10.17 -6.60 15.41
C GLU A 176 -9.33 -6.39 16.67
N GLY A 177 -9.96 -6.65 17.82
CA GLY A 177 -9.32 -6.55 19.12
C GLY A 177 -8.83 -5.15 19.45
N LEU A 178 -9.58 -4.13 19.01
CA LEU A 178 -9.30 -2.75 19.31
C LEU A 178 -9.42 -2.53 20.83
N ALA A 179 -8.36 -2.01 21.44
CA ALA A 179 -8.33 -1.69 22.85
C ALA A 179 -7.64 -0.34 23.05
N SER A 180 -8.27 0.54 23.82
CA SER A 180 -7.67 1.82 24.20
C SER A 180 -6.77 1.64 25.41
N LYS A 181 -5.63 2.33 25.43
CA LYS A 181 -4.75 2.34 26.61
C LYS A 181 -5.22 3.32 27.70
N ARG A 182 -6.15 4.22 27.36
CA ARG A 182 -6.62 5.29 28.26
C ARG A 182 -8.11 5.18 28.61
N SER A 183 -8.87 4.31 27.96
CA SER A 183 -10.33 4.17 28.18
C SER A 183 -10.73 2.73 28.53
N CYS A 184 -12.00 2.50 28.86
CA CYS A 184 -12.55 1.21 29.28
C CYS A 184 -12.73 0.20 28.12
N VAL A 185 -12.44 0.60 26.89
CA VAL A 185 -12.67 -0.20 25.68
C VAL A 185 -11.64 -1.31 25.59
N LYS A 186 -12.13 -2.56 25.63
CA LYS A 186 -11.31 -3.76 25.49
C LYS A 186 -11.90 -4.67 24.41
N ASP A 187 -11.03 -5.09 23.50
CA ASP A 187 -11.27 -6.17 22.53
C ASP A 187 -12.50 -5.95 21.65
N VAL A 188 -12.64 -4.75 21.06
CA VAL A 188 -13.73 -4.44 20.14
C VAL A 188 -13.43 -5.01 18.75
N HIS A 189 -14.44 -5.63 18.15
CA HIS A 189 -14.49 -5.92 16.74
C HIS A 189 -15.46 -4.93 16.08
N ASP A 190 -14.97 -4.14 15.12
CA ASP A 190 -15.78 -3.17 14.39
C ASP A 190 -15.56 -3.33 12.88
N ARG A 191 -16.64 -3.17 12.13
CA ARG A 191 -16.65 -3.29 10.68
C ARG A 191 -17.49 -2.20 10.07
N TYR A 192 -16.85 -1.40 9.23
CA TYR A 192 -17.48 -0.29 8.53
C TYR A 192 -17.37 -0.47 7.02
N ALA A 193 -18.51 -0.49 6.35
CA ALA A 193 -18.58 -0.53 4.90
C ALA A 193 -19.17 0.77 4.36
N ALA A 194 -18.64 1.26 3.25
CA ALA A 194 -19.08 2.49 2.63
C ALA A 194 -18.95 2.43 1.11
N VAL A 195 -19.77 3.19 0.39
CA VAL A 195 -19.67 3.32 -1.06
C VAL A 195 -19.35 4.76 -1.42
N MET A 196 -18.26 4.94 -2.16
CA MET A 196 -17.92 6.21 -2.79
C MET A 196 -18.53 6.24 -4.19
N GLU A 197 -19.58 7.04 -4.37
CA GLU A 197 -20.23 7.22 -5.67
C GLU A 197 -19.41 8.13 -6.60
N LYS A 198 -19.74 8.18 -7.88
CA LYS A 198 -19.08 9.04 -8.88
C LYS A 198 -17.58 8.81 -8.97
N ALA A 199 -17.17 7.54 -8.81
CA ALA A 199 -15.77 7.12 -8.80
C ALA A 199 -15.01 7.47 -10.08
N ALA A 200 -15.73 7.67 -11.20
CA ALA A 200 -15.14 8.15 -12.46
C ALA A 200 -14.33 9.44 -12.28
N LEU A 201 -14.73 10.32 -11.35
CA LEU A 201 -14.01 11.57 -11.06
C LEU A 201 -12.72 11.35 -10.25
N ILE A 202 -12.59 10.19 -9.60
CA ILE A 202 -11.43 9.79 -8.80
C ILE A 202 -10.43 8.96 -9.63
N VAL A 203 -10.85 8.44 -10.79
CA VAL A 203 -9.99 7.59 -11.65
C VAL A 203 -8.64 8.25 -11.99
N PRO A 204 -8.55 9.56 -12.35
CA PRO A 204 -7.27 10.19 -12.62
C PRO A 204 -6.32 10.18 -11.41
N LEU A 205 -6.86 10.34 -10.20
CA LEU A 205 -6.07 10.21 -8.96
C LEU A 205 -5.56 8.77 -8.80
N LEU A 206 -6.39 7.76 -9.08
CA LEU A 206 -5.99 6.35 -9.03
C LEU A 206 -4.99 5.95 -10.11
N ALA A 207 -4.88 6.74 -11.18
CA ALA A 207 -3.88 6.59 -12.23
C ALA A 207 -2.58 7.37 -11.92
N GLY A 208 -2.58 8.24 -10.91
CA GLY A 208 -1.47 9.14 -10.58
C GLY A 208 -1.43 10.42 -11.42
N ASP A 209 -2.46 10.69 -12.23
CA ASP A 209 -2.52 11.81 -13.18
C ASP A 209 -3.05 13.11 -12.57
N ALA A 210 -3.55 13.08 -11.33
CA ALA A 210 -4.17 14.23 -10.68
C ALA A 210 -3.83 14.34 -9.20
N SER A 211 -3.82 15.58 -8.69
CA SER A 211 -3.58 15.85 -7.28
C SER A 211 -4.75 15.40 -6.41
N TYR A 212 -4.42 14.90 -5.21
CA TYR A 212 -5.41 14.45 -4.23
C TYR A 212 -6.43 15.54 -3.89
N GLY A 213 -5.95 16.74 -3.51
CA GLY A 213 -6.80 17.86 -3.09
C GLY A 213 -7.79 18.31 -4.17
N GLN A 214 -7.30 18.59 -5.39
CA GLN A 214 -8.17 19.05 -6.48
C GLN A 214 -9.16 17.97 -6.92
N THR A 215 -8.74 16.69 -6.93
CA THR A 215 -9.61 15.59 -7.33
C THR A 215 -10.75 15.40 -6.34
N LEU A 216 -10.45 15.41 -5.03
CA LEU A 216 -11.48 15.33 -4.01
C LEU A 216 -12.40 16.54 -4.01
N GLN A 217 -11.87 17.75 -4.22
CA GLN A 217 -12.68 18.96 -4.33
C GLN A 217 -13.66 18.86 -5.50
N ARG A 218 -13.20 18.46 -6.70
CA ARG A 218 -14.06 18.25 -7.87
C ARG A 218 -15.12 17.18 -7.63
N TRP A 219 -14.72 16.08 -7.01
CA TRP A 219 -15.64 15.00 -6.65
C TRP A 219 -16.74 15.50 -5.71
N ARG A 220 -16.40 16.25 -4.66
CA ARG A 220 -17.38 16.87 -3.73
C ARG A 220 -18.27 17.88 -4.46
N GLN A 221 -17.70 18.76 -5.29
CA GLN A 221 -18.45 19.76 -6.07
C GLN A 221 -19.44 19.11 -7.05
N ALA A 222 -19.10 17.95 -7.59
CA ALA A 222 -20.00 17.15 -8.40
C ALA A 222 -21.07 16.43 -7.57
N GLY A 223 -21.19 16.69 -6.27
CA GLY A 223 -22.10 16.02 -5.34
C GLY A 223 -21.68 14.58 -5.04
N GLY A 224 -20.37 14.32 -5.01
CA GLY A 224 -19.81 13.05 -4.55
C GLY A 224 -19.84 12.99 -3.02
N PHE A 225 -20.26 11.85 -2.48
CA PHE A 225 -20.29 11.59 -1.05
C PHE A 225 -19.98 10.12 -0.77
N ILE A 226 -19.59 9.83 0.46
CA ILE A 226 -19.42 8.45 0.95
C ILE A 226 -20.71 8.05 1.63
N LYS A 227 -21.39 7.02 1.10
CA LYS A 227 -22.60 6.46 1.69
C LYS A 227 -22.23 5.32 2.63
N PRO A 228 -22.44 5.44 3.96
CA PRO A 228 -22.26 4.32 4.86
C PRO A 228 -23.26 3.20 4.51
N GLN A 229 -22.79 1.95 4.54
CA GLN A 229 -23.60 0.75 4.36
C GLN A 229 -23.85 0.00 5.68
N SER A 230 -23.01 0.23 6.69
CA SER A 230 -23.21 -0.27 8.05
C SER A 230 -23.17 0.88 9.06
N THR A 231 -23.88 0.70 10.17
CA THR A 231 -23.76 1.56 11.35
C THR A 231 -22.51 1.16 12.12
N SER A 232 -21.49 2.01 12.15
CA SER A 232 -20.35 1.86 13.05
C SER A 232 -20.56 2.74 14.29
N PRO A 233 -20.09 2.36 15.48
CA PRO A 233 -19.99 3.27 16.63
C PRO A 233 -19.20 4.56 16.30
N LEU A 234 -18.30 4.49 15.30
CA LEU A 234 -17.58 5.65 14.76
C LEU A 234 -18.47 6.61 13.97
N ALA A 235 -19.68 6.22 13.59
CA ALA A 235 -20.59 7.11 12.84
C ALA A 235 -21.01 8.34 13.66
N ALA A 236 -20.89 8.28 14.99
CA ALA A 236 -21.10 9.42 15.88
C ALA A 236 -19.86 10.33 16.02
N LEU A 237 -18.68 9.86 15.57
CA LEU A 237 -17.46 10.63 15.62
C LEU A 237 -17.47 11.66 14.48
N ARG A 238 -17.28 12.94 14.82
CA ARG A 238 -17.18 13.98 13.79
C ARG A 238 -15.91 13.77 12.97
N ALA A 239 -15.95 14.14 11.69
CA ALA A 239 -14.78 14.03 10.82
C ALA A 239 -13.56 14.80 11.35
N GLU A 240 -13.77 15.95 12.01
CA GLU A 240 -12.71 16.69 12.71
C GLU A 240 -12.06 15.88 13.84
N ASP A 241 -12.87 15.13 14.59
CA ASP A 241 -12.45 14.30 15.71
C ASP A 241 -11.79 12.99 15.27
N ALA A 242 -12.01 12.55 14.02
CA ALA A 242 -11.35 11.37 13.44
C ALA A 242 -9.84 11.52 13.34
N THR A 243 -9.35 12.76 13.39
CA THR A 243 -7.91 13.04 13.49
C THR A 243 -7.39 12.91 14.92
N ASP A 244 -8.22 13.11 15.95
CA ASP A 244 -7.83 12.87 17.34
C ASP A 244 -7.98 11.37 17.65
N VAL A 245 -6.86 10.66 17.65
CA VAL A 245 -6.79 9.24 18.06
C VAL A 245 -7.40 9.01 19.45
N GLY A 246 -7.31 10.00 20.34
CA GLY A 246 -7.97 9.98 21.63
C GLY A 246 -9.49 10.11 21.54
N ALA A 247 -10.02 10.89 20.59
CA ALA A 247 -11.46 10.99 20.34
C ALA A 247 -12.01 9.69 19.73
N LEU A 248 -11.29 9.09 18.77
CA LEU A 248 -11.60 7.74 18.27
C LEU A 248 -11.70 6.72 19.41
N ALA A 249 -10.77 6.75 20.37
CA ALA A 249 -10.83 5.88 21.53
C ALA A 249 -11.97 6.20 22.51
N ARG A 250 -12.48 7.45 22.52
CA ARG A 250 -13.60 7.90 23.36
C ARG A 250 -14.97 7.59 22.74
N SER A 251 -15.14 7.57 21.41
CA SER A 251 -16.43 7.24 20.78
C SER A 251 -16.90 5.81 21.04
N TYR A 252 -15.99 4.92 21.40
CA TYR A 252 -16.34 3.55 21.81
C TYR A 252 -16.71 3.47 23.31
N CYS A 253 -16.75 4.59 24.04
CA CYS A 253 -17.25 4.69 25.40
C CYS A 253 -18.61 5.45 25.40
N PRO A 254 -19.72 4.81 25.82
CA PRO A 254 -20.94 5.54 26.15
C PRO A 254 -20.77 6.40 27.41
#